data_AF-A0AAD4QAG2-F1
#
_entry.id   AF-A0AAD4QAG2-F1
#
_cell.length_a   1.000
_cell.length_b   1.000
_cell.length_c   1.000
_cell.angle_alpha   90.00
_cell.angle_beta   90.00
_cell.angle_gamma   90.00
#
_symmetry.space_group_name_H-M   'P 1'
#
loop_
_entity.id
_entity.type
_entity.pdbx_description
1 polymer ?
#
loop_
_entity_poly.entity_id
_entity_poly.type
_entity_poly.pdbx_seq_one_letter_code
_entity_poly.pdbx_strand_id
1 'polypeptide(L)'
;MLYGLPAEVMLNVLSHLPIPSLLSLPILSRHWLNFFTANQSVIFHEAALYHEYIKPGTMILEDALSVNTGRPWTGSTSWKDFCRRSFQLRKNWEGKGRVVARAFPPPGSNVYRLRVDEKRGICIMTCIWGGLNVVHLFSGTLLWCLPMSHIPSRARCEYDNGYLVFENYHELHLKEVWRLTSEFTQGEAAVDTPPEAAQMDVSTRAEELYHQYAPLGQFRPWALLRFPEFAWEYRLAYPTLLCASDEHAFLHDVRTGSHLQTIDLRYHDISGADVNERHVFFCRPDAVHVFSRESGNEVLCIPVDASVRSSQRVEDPFLLFGDWFTTPLSVDNVLDESRPFPKFIAARVSGDGRDLVVLSGKRRVMFIRDFERICRGETSLEQAGLVLNIQPEDTCHYLDFEHGHVCVATMQGLYIFTFDSHRSARAAFVRPSENASDGSPSYPISCVQLTERRLYFTWEDKRRRQDVPLFEDPENAQELSRPITPPLDLDFQMSPWVVQRLPVEKDSLGCIDFSLMPEGYDASEI
;
A
#
# COMPACT_ATOMS: atom_id res chain seq x y z
N MET A 1 38.99 5.39 24.52
CA MET A 1 38.44 6.76 24.63
C MET A 1 37.09 6.76 25.34
N LEU A 2 36.03 6.15 24.80
CA LEU A 2 34.65 6.24 25.34
C LEU A 2 34.50 5.88 26.84
N TYR A 3 35.31 4.97 27.39
CA TYR A 3 35.28 4.55 28.80
C TYR A 3 35.52 5.64 29.87
N GLY A 4 35.91 6.86 29.46
CA GLY A 4 36.10 8.01 30.37
C GLY A 4 34.98 9.05 30.29
N LEU A 5 33.90 8.79 29.55
CA LEU A 5 32.79 9.72 29.35
C LEU A 5 31.65 9.47 30.35
N PRO A 6 30.84 10.50 30.67
CA PRO A 6 29.57 10.31 31.38
C PRO A 6 28.62 9.40 30.60
N ALA A 7 27.71 8.71 31.31
CA ALA A 7 26.80 7.73 30.72
C ALA A 7 25.85 8.36 29.69
N GLU A 8 25.44 9.60 29.93
CA GLU A 8 24.59 10.43 29.08
C GLU A 8 25.28 10.72 27.73
N VAL A 9 26.57 11.04 27.78
CA VAL A 9 27.39 11.28 26.56
C VAL A 9 27.62 9.97 25.82
N MET A 10 27.82 8.86 26.52
CA MET A 10 27.88 7.54 25.89
C MET A 10 26.56 7.20 25.19
N LEU A 11 25.40 7.37 25.85
CA LEU A 11 24.08 7.11 25.26
C LEU A 11 23.80 7.98 24.04
N ASN A 12 24.14 9.28 24.07
CA ASN A 12 24.02 10.15 22.90
C ASN A 12 24.94 9.72 21.74
N VAL A 13 26.10 9.09 22.01
CA VAL A 13 26.93 8.51 20.94
C VAL A 13 26.30 7.22 20.40
N LEU A 14 25.61 6.43 21.25
CA LEU A 14 24.94 5.20 20.85
C LEU A 14 23.65 5.45 20.04
N SER A 15 22.91 6.53 20.28
CA SER A 15 21.69 6.87 19.51
C SER A 15 21.94 7.12 18.02
N HIS A 16 23.20 7.34 17.63
CA HIS A 16 23.62 7.52 16.24
C HIS A 16 24.17 6.25 15.58
N LEU A 17 24.07 5.08 16.23
CA LEU A 17 24.59 3.81 15.72
C LEU A 17 23.48 2.86 15.25
N PRO A 18 23.65 2.18 14.09
CA PRO A 18 22.69 1.19 13.64
C PRO A 18 22.73 -0.07 14.52
N ILE A 19 21.62 -0.83 14.56
CA ILE A 19 21.45 -2.01 15.43
C ILE A 19 22.61 -3.02 15.37
N PRO A 20 23.15 -3.40 14.19
CA PRO A 20 24.32 -4.29 14.11
C PRO A 20 25.57 -3.73 14.80
N SER A 21 25.79 -2.41 14.74
CA SER A 21 26.91 -1.76 15.45
C SER A 21 26.67 -1.77 16.96
N LEU A 22 25.45 -1.51 17.42
CA LEU A 22 25.09 -1.58 18.85
C LEU A 22 25.31 -2.98 19.44
N LEU A 23 24.87 -4.03 18.72
CA LEU A 23 25.04 -5.43 19.14
C LEU A 23 26.51 -5.88 19.12
N SER A 24 27.36 -5.25 18.31
CA SER A 24 28.81 -5.49 18.33
C SER A 24 29.52 -4.94 19.57
N LEU A 25 28.93 -4.04 20.37
CA LEU A 25 29.62 -3.41 21.51
C LEU A 25 29.77 -4.31 22.74
N PRO A 26 28.74 -5.04 23.23
CA PRO A 26 28.87 -5.94 24.39
C PRO A 26 30.01 -6.96 24.29
N ILE A 27 30.32 -7.46 23.09
CA ILE A 27 31.39 -8.44 22.87
C ILE A 27 32.81 -7.84 22.93
N LEU A 28 32.97 -6.51 22.86
CA LEU A 28 34.29 -5.86 22.91
C LEU A 28 34.92 -5.85 24.31
N SER A 29 34.12 -5.76 25.37
CA SER A 29 34.62 -5.76 26.76
C SER A 29 33.52 -5.99 27.79
N ARG A 30 33.89 -6.53 28.96
CA ARG A 30 32.97 -6.64 30.12
C ARG A 30 32.39 -5.29 30.56
N HIS A 31 33.11 -4.18 30.37
CA HIS A 31 32.58 -2.84 30.67
C HIS A 31 31.43 -2.49 29.72
N TRP A 32 31.59 -2.72 28.42
CA TRP A 32 30.50 -2.53 27.44
C TRP A 32 29.31 -3.44 27.72
N LEU A 33 29.54 -4.74 28.00
CA LEU A 33 28.47 -5.67 28.38
C LEU A 33 27.69 -5.15 29.60
N ASN A 34 28.37 -4.70 30.66
CA ASN A 34 27.72 -4.17 31.86
C ASN A 34 26.94 -2.87 31.56
N PHE A 35 27.54 -1.93 30.83
CA PHE A 35 26.91 -0.66 30.45
C PHE A 35 25.66 -0.88 29.59
N PHE A 36 25.75 -1.76 28.59
CA PHE A 36 24.67 -2.08 27.66
C PHE A 36 23.55 -2.88 28.34
N THR A 37 23.88 -3.71 29.34
CA THR A 37 22.90 -4.40 30.18
C THR A 37 22.14 -3.41 31.07
N ALA A 38 22.86 -2.49 31.73
CA ALA A 38 22.26 -1.50 32.63
C ALA A 38 21.35 -0.49 31.91
N ASN A 39 21.70 -0.08 30.68
CA ASN A 39 20.99 0.96 29.92
C ASN A 39 20.16 0.41 28.74
N GLN A 40 19.91 -0.91 28.71
CA GLN A 40 19.35 -1.60 27.54
C GLN A 40 18.05 -0.96 27.00
N SER A 41 17.17 -0.54 27.91
CA SER A 41 15.88 0.08 27.54
C SER A 41 16.08 1.36 26.70
N VAL A 42 16.94 2.27 27.17
CA VAL A 42 17.23 3.55 26.49
C VAL A 42 17.95 3.31 25.17
N ILE A 43 18.95 2.41 25.14
CA ILE A 43 19.73 2.13 23.93
C ILE A 43 18.85 1.63 22.79
N PHE A 44 17.87 0.76 23.07
CA PHE A 44 16.97 0.28 22.03
C PHE A 44 15.76 1.18 21.77
N HIS A 45 15.36 2.05 22.70
CA HIS A 45 14.40 3.12 22.42
C HIS A 45 14.97 4.13 21.43
N GLU A 46 16.20 4.60 21.67
CA GLU A 46 16.94 5.46 20.74
C GLU A 46 17.20 4.77 19.39
N ALA A 47 17.48 3.45 19.40
CA ALA A 47 17.57 2.69 18.14
C ALA A 47 16.23 2.61 17.40
N ALA A 48 15.10 2.48 18.10
CA ALA A 48 13.78 2.47 17.47
C ALA A 48 13.47 3.83 16.80
N LEU A 49 13.93 4.94 17.37
CA LEU A 49 13.88 6.27 16.75
C LEU A 49 14.83 6.36 15.54
N TYR A 50 16.09 5.92 15.67
CA TYR A 50 17.09 5.97 14.58
C TYR A 50 16.67 5.18 13.33
N HIS A 51 16.02 4.01 13.51
CA HIS A 51 15.53 3.18 12.39
C HIS A 51 14.09 3.52 11.96
N GLU A 52 13.52 4.60 12.50
CA GLU A 52 12.17 5.12 12.18
C GLU A 52 11.04 4.10 12.49
N TYR A 53 11.26 3.17 13.43
CA TYR A 53 10.26 2.17 13.88
C TYR A 53 9.22 2.75 14.86
N ILE A 54 9.50 3.90 15.46
CA ILE A 54 8.55 4.67 16.28
C ILE A 54 8.60 6.15 15.92
N LYS A 55 7.49 6.85 16.18
CA LYS A 55 7.41 8.30 15.93
C LYS A 55 8.16 9.07 17.03
N PRO A 56 8.77 10.23 16.72
CA PRO A 56 9.29 11.14 17.72
C PRO A 56 8.21 11.47 18.76
N GLY A 57 8.54 11.33 20.05
CA GLY A 57 7.61 11.53 21.16
C GLY A 57 6.97 10.26 21.74
N THR A 58 7.09 9.09 21.08
CA THR A 58 6.76 7.80 21.70
C THR A 58 7.76 7.49 22.82
N MET A 59 7.33 7.48 24.09
CA MET A 59 8.22 7.35 25.25
C MET A 59 8.23 5.95 25.89
N ILE A 60 7.12 5.21 25.80
CA ILE A 60 6.96 3.88 26.40
C ILE A 60 6.66 2.82 25.35
N LEU A 61 6.91 1.55 25.68
CA LEU A 61 6.79 0.44 24.73
C LEU A 61 5.32 0.16 24.40
N GLU A 62 4.44 0.36 25.37
CA GLU A 62 2.99 0.18 25.27
C GLU A 62 2.39 1.10 24.18
N ASP A 63 2.84 2.35 24.10
CA ASP A 63 2.47 3.30 23.05
C ASP A 63 2.91 2.78 21.67
N ALA A 64 4.15 2.28 21.56
CA ALA A 64 4.67 1.72 20.30
C ALA A 64 3.87 0.49 19.84
N LEU A 65 3.55 -0.42 20.76
CA LEU A 65 2.74 -1.63 20.51
C LEU A 65 1.27 -1.32 20.24
N SER A 66 0.75 -0.16 20.67
CA SER A 66 -0.60 0.29 20.31
C SER A 66 -0.74 0.68 18.84
N VAL A 67 0.38 1.02 18.18
CA VAL A 67 0.47 1.37 16.75
C VAL A 67 0.97 0.18 15.92
N ASN A 68 2.07 -0.44 16.34
CA ASN A 68 2.72 -1.59 15.68
C ASN A 68 2.01 -2.89 16.10
N THR A 69 0.96 -3.30 15.40
CA THR A 69 0.01 -4.32 15.91
C THR A 69 0.19 -5.73 15.31
N GLY A 70 -0.18 -6.75 16.08
CA GLY A 70 -0.25 -8.16 15.66
C GLY A 70 1.10 -8.89 15.47
N ARG A 71 1.09 -9.98 14.69
CA ARG A 71 2.06 -11.10 14.78
C ARG A 71 3.55 -10.75 14.92
N PRO A 72 4.14 -9.75 14.23
CA PRO A 72 5.53 -9.38 14.48
C PRO A 72 5.75 -9.01 15.96
N TRP A 73 4.92 -8.15 16.54
CA TRP A 73 5.15 -7.57 17.87
C TRP A 73 4.35 -8.24 19.00
N THR A 74 3.43 -9.17 18.69
CA THR A 74 2.69 -9.96 19.69
C THR A 74 3.62 -10.55 20.74
N GLY A 75 3.37 -10.23 22.01
CA GLY A 75 4.18 -10.72 23.14
C GLY A 75 5.59 -10.14 23.21
N SER A 76 5.87 -8.98 22.63
CA SER A 76 7.13 -8.28 22.84
C SER A 76 7.11 -7.53 24.18
N THR A 77 8.18 -7.68 24.96
CA THR A 77 8.25 -7.23 26.38
C THR A 77 9.39 -6.25 26.67
N SER A 78 10.14 -5.83 25.65
CA SER A 78 11.23 -4.87 25.78
C SER A 78 11.55 -4.17 24.46
N TRP A 79 12.11 -2.96 24.53
CA TRP A 79 12.61 -2.26 23.34
C TRP A 79 13.63 -3.07 22.54
N LYS A 80 14.46 -3.92 23.19
CA LYS A 80 15.39 -4.83 22.50
C LYS A 80 14.64 -5.82 21.60
N ASP A 81 13.60 -6.46 22.13
CA ASP A 81 12.83 -7.43 21.35
C ASP A 81 11.98 -6.74 20.27
N PHE A 82 11.38 -5.59 20.57
CA PHE A 82 10.70 -4.75 19.57
C PHE A 82 11.63 -4.41 18.39
N CYS A 83 12.81 -3.85 18.67
CA CYS A 83 13.81 -3.54 17.65
C CYS A 83 14.28 -4.77 16.87
N ARG A 84 14.50 -5.90 17.55
CA ARG A 84 14.88 -7.18 16.92
C ARG A 84 13.83 -7.59 15.87
N ARG A 85 12.56 -7.54 16.23
CA ARG A 85 11.46 -8.00 15.37
C ARG A 85 11.15 -7.00 14.25
N SER A 86 11.15 -5.70 14.50
CA SER A 86 11.04 -4.67 13.44
C SER A 86 12.19 -4.74 12.44
N PHE A 87 13.43 -4.98 12.91
CA PHE A 87 14.59 -5.20 12.04
C PHE A 87 14.49 -6.50 11.23
N GLN A 88 13.94 -7.58 11.80
CA GLN A 88 13.71 -8.81 11.04
C GLN A 88 12.57 -8.68 10.02
N LEU A 89 11.49 -7.94 10.34
CA LEU A 89 10.45 -7.57 9.37
C LEU A 89 11.06 -6.76 8.20
N ARG A 90 11.90 -5.77 8.49
CA ARG A 90 12.65 -5.02 7.46
C ARG A 90 13.54 -5.95 6.61
N LYS A 91 14.24 -6.91 7.22
CA LYS A 91 15.02 -7.92 6.47
C LYS A 91 14.14 -8.83 5.60
N ASN A 92 12.94 -9.19 6.06
CA ASN A 92 11.99 -9.97 5.26
C ASN A 92 11.56 -9.17 4.02
N TRP A 93 11.19 -7.89 4.17
CA TRP A 93 10.89 -6.97 3.07
C TRP A 93 12.08 -6.75 2.10
N GLU A 94 13.31 -6.73 2.62
CA GLU A 94 14.54 -6.69 1.80
C GLU A 94 14.87 -8.03 1.11
N GLY A 95 14.03 -9.07 1.20
CA GLY A 95 14.27 -10.40 0.63
C GLY A 95 15.33 -11.22 1.37
N LYS A 96 15.77 -10.79 2.55
CA LYS A 96 16.88 -11.36 3.36
C LYS A 96 16.35 -12.14 4.57
N GLY A 97 15.21 -12.80 4.42
CA GLY A 97 14.51 -13.46 5.51
C GLY A 97 13.35 -14.33 5.02
N ARG A 98 12.44 -14.70 5.93
CA ARG A 98 11.32 -15.61 5.64
C ARG A 98 10.08 -14.82 5.25
N VAL A 99 9.42 -15.28 4.18
CA VAL A 99 8.15 -14.77 3.67
C VAL A 99 7.29 -15.96 3.24
N VAL A 100 5.97 -15.78 3.17
CA VAL A 100 5.07 -16.79 2.60
C VAL A 100 4.04 -16.20 1.66
N ALA A 101 3.72 -16.96 0.61
CA ALA A 101 2.57 -16.71 -0.23
C ALA A 101 1.28 -17.17 0.47
N ARG A 102 0.21 -16.39 0.30
CA ARG A 102 -1.16 -16.75 0.66
C ARG A 102 -2.07 -16.48 -0.55
N ALA A 103 -3.08 -17.32 -0.73
CA ALA A 103 -4.23 -17.02 -1.59
C ALA A 103 -5.47 -17.00 -0.69
N PHE A 104 -6.39 -16.07 -0.90
CA PHE A 104 -7.59 -16.00 -0.08
C PHE A 104 -8.79 -16.66 -0.78
N PRO A 105 -9.38 -17.71 -0.19
CA PRO A 105 -10.66 -18.25 -0.64
C PRO A 105 -11.81 -17.32 -0.21
N PRO A 106 -13.03 -17.51 -0.76
CA PRO A 106 -13.16 -17.82 -2.17
C PRO A 106 -12.48 -16.69 -2.95
N PRO A 107 -11.64 -16.98 -3.97
CA PRO A 107 -11.14 -15.92 -4.82
C PRO A 107 -12.36 -15.24 -5.47
N GLY A 108 -12.55 -13.95 -5.17
CA GLY A 108 -13.67 -13.17 -5.68
C GLY A 108 -13.54 -12.95 -7.17
N SER A 109 -13.88 -13.98 -7.96
CA SER A 109 -13.42 -14.14 -9.34
C SER A 109 -13.60 -12.86 -10.16
N ASN A 110 -12.58 -12.52 -10.97
CA ASN A 110 -12.48 -11.29 -11.73
C ASN A 110 -12.27 -10.03 -10.83
N VAL A 111 -11.38 -10.05 -9.82
CA VAL A 111 -11.03 -8.84 -9.04
C VAL A 111 -10.41 -7.76 -9.95
N TYR A 112 -10.87 -6.50 -9.82
CA TYR A 112 -10.33 -5.35 -10.56
C TYR A 112 -9.60 -4.33 -9.67
N ARG A 113 -10.16 -4.02 -8.50
CA ARG A 113 -9.50 -3.27 -7.43
C ARG A 113 -9.70 -3.99 -6.10
N LEU A 114 -8.73 -3.82 -5.21
CA LEU A 114 -8.76 -4.32 -3.85
C LEU A 114 -8.40 -3.19 -2.88
N ARG A 115 -8.97 -3.21 -1.68
CA ARG A 115 -8.53 -2.42 -0.53
C ARG A 115 -8.59 -3.28 0.74
N VAL A 116 -7.55 -3.22 1.56
CA VAL A 116 -7.39 -4.06 2.75
C VAL A 116 -7.23 -3.20 3.99
N ASP A 117 -7.91 -3.61 5.06
CA ASP A 117 -7.74 -3.10 6.42
C ASP A 117 -7.40 -4.27 7.34
N GLU A 118 -6.11 -4.42 7.67
CA GLU A 118 -5.64 -5.48 8.58
C GLU A 118 -6.09 -5.29 10.03
N LYS A 119 -6.48 -4.06 10.42
CA LYS A 119 -6.92 -3.72 11.78
C LYS A 119 -8.40 -4.04 11.98
N ARG A 120 -9.21 -3.89 10.92
CA ARG A 120 -10.61 -4.34 10.86
C ARG A 120 -10.76 -5.80 10.42
N GLY A 121 -9.70 -6.40 9.88
CA GLY A 121 -9.71 -7.79 9.39
C GLY A 121 -10.55 -7.96 8.13
N ILE A 122 -10.57 -6.97 7.23
CA ILE A 122 -11.41 -7.00 6.01
C ILE A 122 -10.61 -6.76 4.72
N CYS A 123 -11.08 -7.36 3.63
CA CYS A 123 -10.70 -7.03 2.26
C CYS A 123 -11.94 -6.65 1.46
N ILE A 124 -11.89 -5.49 0.81
CA ILE A 124 -12.89 -4.89 -0.04
C ILE A 124 -12.44 -5.08 -1.49
N MET A 125 -13.30 -5.58 -2.37
CA MET A 125 -12.96 -5.88 -3.77
C MET A 125 -14.06 -5.41 -4.71
N THR A 126 -13.72 -4.70 -5.79
CA THR A 126 -14.63 -4.51 -6.94
C THR A 126 -14.26 -5.50 -8.05
N CYS A 127 -15.26 -5.94 -8.81
CA CYS A 127 -15.06 -6.94 -9.86
C CYS A 127 -15.12 -6.34 -11.28
N ILE A 128 -14.44 -6.97 -12.23
CA ILE A 128 -14.36 -6.55 -13.65
C ILE A 128 -15.75 -6.42 -14.29
N TRP A 129 -16.70 -7.27 -13.89
CA TRP A 129 -18.07 -7.27 -14.41
C TRP A 129 -19.05 -6.40 -13.61
N GLY A 130 -18.56 -5.73 -12.56
CA GLY A 130 -19.36 -4.96 -11.61
C GLY A 130 -19.56 -5.71 -10.31
N GLY A 131 -20.19 -5.04 -9.35
CA GLY A 131 -20.36 -5.53 -7.98
C GLY A 131 -19.15 -5.21 -7.08
N LEU A 132 -19.42 -5.19 -5.78
CA LEU A 132 -18.42 -4.99 -4.72
C LEU A 132 -18.63 -6.04 -3.62
N ASN A 133 -17.56 -6.67 -3.17
CA ASN A 133 -17.56 -7.67 -2.11
C ASN A 133 -16.69 -7.20 -0.94
N VAL A 134 -17.12 -7.45 0.30
CA VAL A 134 -16.28 -7.33 1.50
C VAL A 134 -16.19 -8.70 2.16
N VAL A 135 -14.97 -9.23 2.24
CA VAL A 135 -14.67 -10.53 2.85
C VAL A 135 -13.86 -10.36 4.12
N HIS A 136 -14.03 -11.26 5.07
CA HIS A 136 -13.14 -11.39 6.21
C HIS A 136 -11.75 -11.83 5.73
N LEU A 137 -10.74 -11.04 6.09
CA LEU A 137 -9.41 -11.04 5.47
C LEU A 137 -8.70 -12.40 5.53
N PHE A 138 -8.93 -13.19 6.57
CA PHE A 138 -8.21 -14.45 6.78
C PHE A 138 -9.04 -15.71 6.56
N SER A 139 -10.35 -15.69 6.86
CA SER A 139 -11.23 -16.85 6.66
C SER A 139 -11.89 -16.89 5.28
N GLY A 140 -11.87 -15.78 4.54
CA GLY A 140 -12.57 -15.66 3.26
C GLY A 140 -14.07 -15.46 3.35
N THR A 141 -14.65 -15.42 4.55
CA THR A 141 -16.10 -15.31 4.74
C THR A 141 -16.63 -14.02 4.10
N LEU A 142 -17.57 -14.11 3.15
CA LEU A 142 -18.24 -12.93 2.59
C LEU A 142 -19.10 -12.28 3.69
N LEU A 143 -18.72 -11.08 4.11
CA LEU A 143 -19.35 -10.34 5.20
C LEU A 143 -20.47 -9.43 4.71
N TRP A 144 -20.32 -8.85 3.51
CA TRP A 144 -21.23 -7.87 2.92
C TRP A 144 -20.95 -7.75 1.41
N CYS A 145 -21.94 -7.37 0.60
CA CYS A 145 -21.74 -7.09 -0.82
C CYS A 145 -22.73 -6.04 -1.38
N LEU A 146 -22.40 -5.50 -2.55
CA LEU A 146 -23.28 -4.70 -3.41
C LEU A 146 -23.35 -5.33 -4.81
N PRO A 147 -24.54 -5.38 -5.45
CA PRO A 147 -24.75 -6.13 -6.68
C PRO A 147 -24.14 -5.47 -7.93
N MET A 148 -23.98 -6.24 -9.00
CA MET A 148 -23.48 -5.77 -10.31
C MET A 148 -24.38 -4.73 -10.99
N SER A 149 -25.62 -4.58 -10.52
CA SER A 149 -26.56 -3.54 -10.93
C SER A 149 -26.39 -2.21 -10.18
N HIS A 150 -25.60 -2.17 -9.10
CA HIS A 150 -25.31 -0.94 -8.32
C HIS A 150 -23.87 -0.45 -8.47
N ILE A 151 -22.94 -1.35 -8.80
CA ILE A 151 -21.50 -1.05 -8.94
C ILE A 151 -21.05 -1.33 -10.37
N PRO A 152 -20.56 -0.34 -11.14
CA PRO A 152 -20.27 -0.49 -12.56
C PRO A 152 -19.10 -1.45 -12.86
N SER A 153 -19.05 -1.97 -14.09
CA SER A 153 -17.98 -2.85 -14.55
C SER A 153 -16.62 -2.17 -14.47
N ARG A 154 -15.67 -2.76 -13.74
CA ARG A 154 -14.36 -2.16 -13.42
C ARG A 154 -14.47 -0.83 -12.63
N ALA A 155 -15.49 -0.70 -11.79
CA ALA A 155 -15.54 0.39 -10.81
C ALA A 155 -14.24 0.44 -9.99
N ARG A 156 -13.71 1.64 -9.77
CA ARG A 156 -12.64 1.84 -8.79
C ARG A 156 -13.20 1.78 -7.36
N CYS A 157 -12.34 1.54 -6.38
CA CYS A 157 -12.68 1.72 -4.97
C CYS A 157 -11.49 2.27 -4.19
N GLU A 158 -11.77 3.25 -3.34
CA GLU A 158 -10.84 3.85 -2.38
C GLU A 158 -11.39 3.59 -0.98
N TYR A 159 -10.51 3.28 -0.01
CA TYR A 159 -10.90 3.08 1.38
C TYR A 159 -9.80 3.57 2.32
N ASP A 160 -10.21 4.29 3.37
CA ASP A 160 -9.35 4.79 4.44
C ASP A 160 -10.20 5.11 5.68
N ASN A 161 -9.69 4.86 6.89
CA ASN A 161 -10.31 5.20 8.18
C ASN A 161 -11.82 4.87 8.31
N GLY A 162 -12.25 3.72 7.76
CA GLY A 162 -13.64 3.28 7.80
C GLY A 162 -14.59 4.03 6.84
N TYR A 163 -14.06 4.76 5.86
CA TYR A 163 -14.80 5.35 4.74
C TYR A 163 -14.45 4.60 3.45
N LEU A 164 -15.47 4.20 2.69
CA LEU A 164 -15.38 3.53 1.39
C LEU A 164 -15.96 4.46 0.31
N VAL A 165 -15.24 4.66 -0.80
CA VAL A 165 -15.64 5.52 -1.92
C VAL A 165 -15.58 4.79 -3.24
N PHE A 166 -16.66 4.84 -4.03
CA PHE A 166 -16.73 4.24 -5.37
C PHE A 166 -17.59 5.04 -6.36
N GLU A 167 -17.49 4.69 -7.65
CA GLU A 167 -18.27 5.27 -8.75
C GLU A 167 -19.73 4.80 -8.74
N ASN A 168 -20.68 5.73 -8.86
CA ASN A 168 -22.09 5.38 -9.04
C ASN A 168 -22.34 4.79 -10.43
N TYR A 169 -23.23 3.80 -10.53
CA TYR A 169 -23.54 3.09 -11.78
C TYR A 169 -24.26 3.96 -12.83
N HIS A 170 -25.14 4.86 -12.41
CA HIS A 170 -26.02 5.63 -13.30
C HIS A 170 -25.43 6.97 -13.73
N GLU A 171 -24.72 7.65 -12.82
CA GLU A 171 -24.19 8.99 -13.03
C GLU A 171 -22.69 9.05 -12.67
N LEU A 172 -21.82 8.96 -13.69
CA LEU A 172 -20.37 8.87 -13.51
C LEU A 172 -19.72 10.12 -12.85
N HIS A 173 -20.41 11.25 -12.88
CA HIS A 173 -20.05 12.48 -12.17
C HIS A 173 -20.41 12.45 -10.68
N LEU A 174 -20.93 11.32 -10.17
CA LEU A 174 -21.13 11.07 -8.75
C LEU A 174 -20.07 10.12 -8.20
N LYS A 175 -19.76 10.27 -6.92
CA LYS A 175 -19.02 9.28 -6.12
C LYS A 175 -19.82 9.01 -4.84
N GLU A 176 -20.10 7.74 -4.59
CA GLU A 176 -20.79 7.32 -3.37
C GLU A 176 -19.79 7.20 -2.24
N VAL A 177 -20.14 7.71 -1.06
CA VAL A 177 -19.38 7.51 0.19
C VAL A 177 -20.20 6.64 1.12
N TRP A 178 -19.57 5.59 1.64
CA TRP A 178 -20.15 4.64 2.57
C TRP A 178 -19.28 4.55 3.82
N ARG A 179 -19.92 4.44 4.99
CA ARG A 179 -19.28 4.41 6.32
C ARG A 179 -19.36 3.00 6.90
N LEU A 180 -18.27 2.48 7.45
CA LEU A 180 -18.22 1.19 8.11
C LEU A 180 -19.20 1.15 9.30
N THR A 181 -20.09 0.17 9.36
CA THR A 181 -21.20 0.10 10.34
C THR A 181 -20.72 0.09 11.79
N SER A 182 -19.53 -0.46 12.05
CA SER A 182 -18.88 -0.45 13.38
C SER A 182 -18.20 0.88 13.75
N GLU A 183 -18.38 1.93 12.93
CA GLU A 183 -18.00 3.33 13.21
C GLU A 183 -19.12 4.33 12.84
N PHE A 184 -20.38 3.87 12.79
CA PHE A 184 -21.55 4.65 12.35
C PHE A 184 -22.53 4.85 13.51
N THR A 185 -22.79 6.09 13.91
CA THR A 185 -23.84 6.39 14.89
C THR A 185 -25.20 6.48 14.20
N GLN A 186 -26.25 5.91 14.81
CA GLN A 186 -27.57 5.89 14.19
C GLN A 186 -28.14 7.31 14.01
N GLY A 187 -28.41 7.69 12.77
CA GLY A 187 -28.93 9.02 12.40
C GLY A 187 -27.87 10.02 11.92
N GLU A 188 -26.59 9.64 11.92
CA GLU A 188 -25.52 10.43 11.29
C GLU A 188 -25.40 10.14 9.79
N ALA A 189 -25.05 11.18 9.03
CA ALA A 189 -24.70 11.16 7.61
C ALA A 189 -23.89 12.43 7.30
N ALA A 190 -23.32 12.52 6.09
CA ALA A 190 -22.77 13.77 5.57
C ALA A 190 -23.86 14.86 5.55
N VAL A 191 -23.58 16.01 6.16
CA VAL A 191 -24.54 17.11 6.32
C VAL A 191 -24.77 17.86 5.01
N ASP A 192 -23.71 18.07 4.23
CA ASP A 192 -23.75 18.90 3.01
C ASP A 192 -24.23 18.11 1.78
N THR A 193 -24.02 16.79 1.78
CA THR A 193 -24.33 15.88 0.67
C THR A 193 -24.86 14.54 1.19
N PRO A 194 -26.03 14.50 1.86
CA PRO A 194 -26.58 13.27 2.44
C PRO A 194 -26.85 12.18 1.38
N PRO A 195 -26.93 10.91 1.77
CA PRO A 195 -27.15 9.81 0.82
C PRO A 195 -28.56 9.85 0.22
N GLU A 196 -28.66 9.51 -1.07
CA GLU A 196 -29.96 9.46 -1.76
C GLU A 196 -30.70 8.13 -1.51
N ALA A 197 -32.01 8.13 -1.73
CA ALA A 197 -32.89 6.99 -1.44
C ALA A 197 -32.45 5.68 -2.12
N ALA A 198 -31.86 5.74 -3.32
CA ALA A 198 -31.33 4.56 -4.01
C ALA A 198 -30.20 3.86 -3.24
N GLN A 199 -29.32 4.62 -2.58
CA GLN A 199 -28.26 4.06 -1.74
C GLN A 199 -28.84 3.42 -0.48
N MET A 200 -29.86 4.07 0.11
CA MET A 200 -30.57 3.56 1.29
C MET A 200 -31.30 2.24 0.97
N ASP A 201 -32.03 2.17 -0.13
CA ASP A 201 -32.73 0.96 -0.60
C ASP A 201 -31.77 -0.23 -0.79
N VAL A 202 -30.61 0.01 -1.40
CA VAL A 202 -29.60 -1.04 -1.61
C VAL A 202 -28.91 -1.42 -0.29
N SER A 203 -28.67 -0.45 0.60
CA SER A 203 -28.16 -0.72 1.95
C SER A 203 -29.12 -1.57 2.77
N THR A 204 -30.43 -1.32 2.72
CA THR A 204 -31.43 -2.10 3.45
C THR A 204 -31.43 -3.55 2.98
N ARG A 205 -31.40 -3.80 1.66
CA ARG A 205 -31.31 -5.16 1.10
C ARG A 205 -30.01 -5.86 1.49
N ALA A 206 -28.88 -5.14 1.48
CA ALA A 206 -27.59 -5.70 1.91
C ALA A 206 -27.58 -6.00 3.42
N GLU A 207 -28.20 -5.14 4.25
CA GLU A 207 -28.34 -5.38 5.69
C GLU A 207 -29.26 -6.60 5.96
N GLU A 208 -30.39 -6.73 5.26
CA GLU A 208 -31.27 -7.91 5.32
C GLU A 208 -30.53 -9.22 4.94
N LEU A 209 -29.78 -9.22 3.83
CA LEU A 209 -29.06 -10.40 3.36
C LEU A 209 -27.87 -10.80 4.25
N TYR A 210 -27.17 -9.82 4.83
CA TYR A 210 -25.91 -10.05 5.54
C TYR A 210 -25.97 -9.81 7.05
N HIS A 211 -27.15 -9.58 7.65
CA HIS A 211 -27.35 -9.28 9.07
C HIS A 211 -26.59 -10.22 10.04
N GLN A 212 -26.42 -11.49 9.68
CA GLN A 212 -25.70 -12.50 10.47
C GLN A 212 -24.22 -12.18 10.72
N TYR A 213 -23.63 -11.24 9.97
CA TYR A 213 -22.26 -10.76 10.13
C TYR A 213 -22.18 -9.33 10.71
N ALA A 214 -23.30 -8.68 11.00
CA ALA A 214 -23.32 -7.31 11.52
C ALA A 214 -22.59 -7.20 12.89
N PRO A 215 -21.77 -6.16 13.14
CA PRO A 215 -21.41 -5.03 12.26
C PRO A 215 -20.05 -5.21 11.55
N LEU A 216 -19.54 -6.45 11.43
CA LEU A 216 -18.21 -6.73 10.88
C LEU A 216 -18.22 -6.62 9.34
N GLY A 217 -17.36 -5.76 8.78
CA GLY A 217 -17.22 -5.55 7.33
C GLY A 217 -18.44 -4.99 6.59
N GLN A 218 -19.55 -4.73 7.29
CA GLN A 218 -20.70 -4.06 6.72
C GLN A 218 -20.48 -2.55 6.62
N PHE A 219 -21.11 -1.94 5.61
CA PHE A 219 -21.12 -0.49 5.41
C PHE A 219 -22.55 0.03 5.25
N ARG A 220 -22.75 1.31 5.58
CA ARG A 220 -23.99 2.06 5.36
C ARG A 220 -23.73 3.32 4.52
N PRO A 221 -24.71 3.84 3.76
CA PRO A 221 -24.56 5.07 2.99
C PRO A 221 -24.21 6.23 3.92
N TRP A 222 -23.29 7.07 3.48
CA TRP A 222 -22.82 8.23 4.22
C TRP A 222 -23.00 9.53 3.45
N ALA A 223 -22.67 9.52 2.15
CA ALA A 223 -22.79 10.69 1.29
C ALA A 223 -22.99 10.31 -0.18
N LEU A 224 -23.44 11.29 -0.96
CA LEU A 224 -23.41 11.26 -2.42
C LEU A 224 -22.74 12.52 -2.96
N LEU A 225 -21.45 12.42 -3.29
CA LEU A 225 -20.66 13.56 -3.77
C LEU A 225 -20.96 13.78 -5.25
N ARG A 226 -21.46 14.97 -5.59
CA ARG A 226 -21.91 15.35 -6.94
C ARG A 226 -20.98 16.42 -7.52
N PHE A 227 -20.21 16.05 -8.54
CA PHE A 227 -19.19 16.91 -9.15
C PHE A 227 -19.74 17.69 -10.36
N PRO A 228 -19.24 18.91 -10.65
CA PRO A 228 -19.67 19.67 -11.83
C PRO A 228 -19.35 19.00 -13.17
N GLU A 229 -18.34 18.13 -13.18
CA GLU A 229 -17.75 17.50 -14.36
C GLU A 229 -17.56 15.99 -14.12
N PHE A 230 -17.30 15.24 -15.19
CA PHE A 230 -16.91 13.85 -15.07
C PHE A 230 -15.46 13.74 -14.55
N ALA A 231 -15.32 13.29 -13.31
CA ALA A 231 -14.04 12.97 -12.69
C ALA A 231 -13.73 11.46 -12.79
N TRP A 232 -12.68 11.11 -13.53
CA TRP A 232 -12.26 9.73 -13.88
C TRP A 232 -11.14 9.15 -13.00
N GLU A 233 -10.49 10.00 -12.21
CA GLU A 233 -9.37 9.71 -11.34
C GLU A 233 -9.72 10.28 -9.97
N TYR A 234 -9.58 9.46 -8.94
CA TYR A 234 -9.84 9.87 -7.57
C TYR A 234 -9.00 9.06 -6.60
N ARG A 235 -8.72 9.68 -5.45
CA ARG A 235 -7.86 9.13 -4.39
C ARG A 235 -8.39 9.60 -3.05
N LEU A 236 -8.52 8.67 -2.12
CA LEU A 236 -8.79 9.00 -0.72
C LEU A 236 -7.47 9.03 0.06
N ALA A 237 -7.19 10.14 0.73
CA ALA A 237 -6.23 10.22 1.82
C ALA A 237 -6.93 10.94 2.98
N TYR A 238 -7.37 10.18 3.98
CA TYR A 238 -8.38 10.63 4.94
C TYR A 238 -7.96 11.91 5.69
N PRO A 239 -8.85 12.93 5.80
CA PRO A 239 -10.26 12.94 5.39
C PRO A 239 -10.53 13.48 3.98
N THR A 240 -9.49 13.75 3.17
CA THR A 240 -9.65 14.38 1.85
C THR A 240 -9.88 13.34 0.75
N LEU A 241 -11.02 13.40 0.07
CA LEU A 241 -11.18 12.81 -1.26
C LEU A 241 -10.76 13.83 -2.32
N LEU A 242 -9.80 13.45 -3.15
CA LEU A 242 -9.49 14.12 -4.41
C LEU A 242 -10.30 13.46 -5.53
N CYS A 243 -10.90 14.25 -6.43
CA CYS A 243 -11.49 13.80 -7.70
C CYS A 243 -11.06 14.77 -8.83
N ALA A 244 -10.61 14.24 -9.97
CA ALA A 244 -10.07 15.05 -11.09
C ALA A 244 -10.72 14.75 -12.45
N SER A 245 -11.05 15.81 -13.19
CA SER A 245 -11.38 15.84 -14.61
C SER A 245 -10.18 16.34 -15.44
N ASP A 246 -10.35 16.57 -16.74
CA ASP A 246 -9.36 17.24 -17.60
C ASP A 246 -9.13 18.74 -17.26
N GLU A 247 -10.13 19.41 -16.69
CA GLU A 247 -10.07 20.86 -16.43
C GLU A 247 -9.80 21.18 -14.95
N HIS A 248 -10.37 20.39 -14.03
CA HIS A 248 -10.42 20.72 -12.60
C HIS A 248 -10.15 19.51 -11.68
N ALA A 249 -9.57 19.81 -10.52
CA ALA A 249 -9.52 18.91 -9.38
C ALA A 249 -10.36 19.43 -8.22
N PHE A 250 -11.27 18.60 -7.73
CA PHE A 250 -12.19 18.88 -6.64
C PHE A 250 -11.76 18.11 -5.38
N LEU A 251 -11.60 18.82 -4.27
CA LEU A 251 -11.27 18.25 -2.96
C LEU A 251 -12.51 18.32 -2.06
N HIS A 252 -12.88 17.21 -1.44
CA HIS A 252 -13.99 17.13 -0.49
C HIS A 252 -13.57 16.48 0.83
N ASP A 253 -14.20 16.89 1.93
CA ASP A 253 -14.09 16.20 3.22
C ASP A 253 -15.14 15.09 3.28
N VAL A 254 -14.70 13.82 3.27
CA VAL A 254 -15.63 12.67 3.26
C VAL A 254 -16.48 12.56 4.53
N ARG A 255 -16.09 13.24 5.62
CA ARG A 255 -16.81 13.22 6.90
C ARG A 255 -18.06 14.10 6.84
N THR A 256 -17.99 15.26 6.19
CA THR A 256 -19.10 16.24 6.15
C THR A 256 -19.83 16.27 4.81
N GLY A 257 -19.18 15.86 3.72
CA GLY A 257 -19.63 16.07 2.35
C GLY A 257 -19.11 17.36 1.73
N SER A 258 -18.71 18.32 2.57
CA SER A 258 -18.28 19.67 2.16
C SER A 258 -17.24 19.65 1.04
N HIS A 259 -17.48 20.52 0.05
CA HIS A 259 -16.48 20.90 -0.93
C HIS A 259 -15.45 21.82 -0.26
N LEU A 260 -14.17 21.43 -0.31
CA LEU A 260 -13.06 22.17 0.31
C LEU A 260 -12.40 23.15 -0.67
N GLN A 261 -12.15 22.70 -1.90
CA GLN A 261 -11.35 23.42 -2.88
C GLN A 261 -11.56 22.87 -4.29
N THR A 262 -11.60 23.77 -5.29
CA THR A 262 -11.33 23.45 -6.69
C THR A 262 -9.96 23.99 -7.07
N ILE A 263 -9.17 23.18 -7.79
CA ILE A 263 -7.91 23.57 -8.42
C ILE A 263 -8.11 23.51 -9.94
N ASP A 264 -7.73 24.58 -10.63
CA ASP A 264 -7.76 24.73 -12.09
C ASP A 264 -6.49 24.09 -12.67
N LEU A 265 -6.65 23.00 -13.42
CA LEU A 265 -5.55 22.17 -13.94
C LEU A 265 -5.18 22.56 -15.37
N ARG A 266 -6.18 22.73 -16.25
CA ARG A 266 -6.01 22.94 -17.70
C ARG A 266 -5.18 21.85 -18.38
N TYR A 267 -5.31 20.61 -17.92
CA TYR A 267 -4.40 19.51 -18.23
C TYR A 267 -5.15 18.25 -18.68
N HIS A 268 -5.11 18.00 -19.99
CA HIS A 268 -5.57 16.73 -20.55
C HIS A 268 -4.64 15.56 -20.22
N ASP A 269 -5.19 14.34 -20.34
CA ASP A 269 -4.49 13.05 -20.20
C ASP A 269 -3.87 12.80 -18.81
N ILE A 270 -4.63 13.03 -17.73
CA ILE A 270 -4.21 12.62 -16.38
C ILE A 270 -4.16 11.09 -16.29
N SER A 271 -2.97 10.54 -16.04
CA SER A 271 -2.72 9.09 -15.93
C SER A 271 -2.77 8.57 -14.49
N GLY A 272 -2.84 9.46 -13.50
CA GLY A 272 -3.06 9.14 -12.10
C GLY A 272 -2.96 10.36 -11.20
N ALA A 273 -3.63 10.31 -10.03
CA ALA A 273 -3.63 11.40 -9.06
C ALA A 273 -3.35 10.91 -7.63
N ASP A 274 -2.81 11.80 -6.79
CA ASP A 274 -2.61 11.58 -5.34
C ASP A 274 -2.80 12.89 -4.54
N VAL A 275 -2.95 12.79 -3.21
CA VAL A 275 -3.16 13.95 -2.33
C VAL A 275 -2.59 13.70 -0.93
N ASN A 276 -2.02 14.73 -0.31
CA ASN A 276 -1.70 14.76 1.11
C ASN A 276 -2.26 16.03 1.78
N GLU A 277 -1.95 16.27 3.05
CA GLU A 277 -2.44 17.42 3.83
C GLU A 277 -2.18 18.78 3.15
N ARG A 278 -1.04 18.94 2.46
CA ARG A 278 -0.53 20.23 1.96
C ARG A 278 -0.44 20.32 0.43
N HIS A 279 -0.43 19.19 -0.27
CA HIS A 279 -0.19 19.10 -1.71
C HIS A 279 -1.14 18.15 -2.44
N VAL A 280 -1.37 18.43 -3.72
CA VAL A 280 -2.10 17.59 -4.67
C VAL A 280 -1.17 17.25 -5.84
N PHE A 281 -1.18 16.01 -6.30
CA PHE A 281 -0.22 15.46 -7.26
C PHE A 281 -0.96 14.94 -8.49
N PHE A 282 -0.54 15.35 -9.68
CA PHE A 282 -1.06 14.86 -10.95
C PHE A 282 0.06 14.29 -11.80
N CYS A 283 -0.12 13.06 -12.23
CA CYS A 283 0.74 12.40 -13.19
C CYS A 283 0.12 12.50 -14.59
N ARG A 284 0.89 12.98 -15.56
CA ARG A 284 0.58 13.00 -16.99
C ARG A 284 1.71 12.30 -17.75
N PRO A 285 1.51 11.86 -19.01
CA PRO A 285 2.56 11.21 -19.79
C PRO A 285 3.85 12.04 -19.92
N ASP A 286 3.75 13.37 -19.96
CA ASP A 286 4.82 14.35 -20.19
C ASP A 286 5.40 14.98 -18.91
N ALA A 287 4.66 15.04 -17.81
CA ALA A 287 5.13 15.64 -16.55
C ALA A 287 4.38 15.11 -15.30
N VAL A 288 4.99 15.28 -14.13
CA VAL A 288 4.29 15.27 -12.83
C VAL A 288 4.19 16.69 -12.31
N HIS A 289 2.97 17.12 -12.01
CA HIS A 289 2.65 18.44 -11.48
C HIS A 289 2.25 18.33 -10.00
N VAL A 290 2.73 19.25 -9.17
CA VAL A 290 2.40 19.31 -7.74
C VAL A 290 1.82 20.69 -7.42
N PHE A 291 0.61 20.71 -6.89
CA PHE A 291 -0.13 21.91 -6.51
C PHE A 291 -0.17 22.08 -4.99
N SER A 292 -0.02 23.32 -4.52
CA SER A 292 -0.19 23.71 -3.12
C SER A 292 -1.69 23.81 -2.79
N ARG A 293 -2.14 23.06 -1.77
CA ARG A 293 -3.52 23.16 -1.27
C ARG A 293 -3.83 24.52 -0.63
N GLU A 294 -2.83 25.16 -0.02
CA GLU A 294 -2.98 26.48 0.59
C GLU A 294 -3.28 27.58 -0.44
N SER A 295 -2.64 27.52 -1.61
CA SER A 295 -2.70 28.62 -2.61
C SER A 295 -3.42 28.27 -3.92
N GLY A 296 -3.67 26.98 -4.18
CA GLY A 296 -4.21 26.49 -5.46
C GLY A 296 -3.23 26.52 -6.64
N ASN A 297 -2.00 26.99 -6.45
CA ASN A 297 -1.00 27.13 -7.53
C ASN A 297 -0.10 25.90 -7.65
N GLU A 298 0.41 25.66 -8.86
CA GLU A 298 1.51 24.72 -9.09
C GLU A 298 2.80 25.23 -8.42
N VAL A 299 3.45 24.36 -7.64
CA VAL A 299 4.68 24.66 -6.89
C VAL A 299 5.88 23.80 -7.29
N LEU A 300 5.66 22.72 -8.04
CA LEU A 300 6.71 21.89 -8.63
C LEU A 300 6.21 21.19 -9.89
N CYS A 301 6.97 21.34 -10.98
CA CYS A 301 6.80 20.58 -12.22
C CYS A 301 8.01 19.66 -12.41
N ILE A 302 7.78 18.39 -12.72
CA ILE A 302 8.81 17.39 -13.03
C ILE A 302 8.55 16.88 -14.46
N PRO A 303 9.18 17.46 -15.49
CA PRO A 303 8.99 17.02 -16.87
C PRO A 303 9.74 15.70 -17.15
N VAL A 304 9.37 15.00 -18.22
CA VAL A 304 10.02 13.74 -18.62
C VAL A 304 11.51 13.87 -19.02
N ASP A 305 12.02 15.06 -19.32
CA ASP A 305 13.44 15.30 -19.58
C ASP A 305 14.24 15.69 -18.32
N ALA A 306 13.62 15.69 -17.14
CA ALA A 306 14.26 16.03 -15.87
C ALA A 306 15.47 15.12 -15.53
N SER A 307 16.63 15.74 -15.38
CA SER A 307 17.89 15.08 -15.01
C SER A 307 18.02 14.84 -13.50
N VAL A 308 18.49 13.66 -13.12
CA VAL A 308 18.79 13.27 -11.73
C VAL A 308 20.21 12.76 -11.63
N ARG A 309 21.00 13.22 -10.65
CA ARG A 309 22.42 12.88 -10.53
C ARG A 309 22.70 11.50 -9.95
N SER A 310 21.77 10.99 -9.14
CA SER A 310 21.88 9.65 -8.55
C SER A 310 21.04 8.66 -9.36
N SER A 311 21.69 7.67 -9.97
CA SER A 311 21.00 6.52 -10.54
C SER A 311 21.57 5.20 -10.04
N GLN A 312 20.68 4.25 -9.84
CA GLN A 312 21.01 2.88 -9.46
C GLN A 312 20.39 1.90 -10.46
N ARG A 313 21.16 0.91 -10.89
CA ARG A 313 20.67 -0.21 -11.69
C ARG A 313 20.19 -1.30 -10.75
N VAL A 314 18.99 -1.81 -11.01
CA VAL A 314 18.40 -2.95 -10.30
C VAL A 314 18.42 -4.15 -11.22
N GLU A 315 19.18 -5.19 -10.86
CA GLU A 315 19.34 -6.39 -11.67
C GLU A 315 18.22 -7.42 -11.41
N ASP A 316 17.47 -7.79 -12.45
CA ASP A 316 16.46 -8.86 -12.40
C ASP A 316 17.11 -10.24 -12.12
N PRO A 317 16.58 -11.03 -11.17
CA PRO A 317 17.13 -12.33 -10.82
C PRO A 317 16.85 -13.43 -11.87
N PHE A 318 16.37 -13.10 -13.08
CA PHE A 318 16.20 -14.04 -14.21
C PHE A 318 17.45 -14.86 -14.57
N LEU A 319 18.66 -14.40 -14.23
CA LEU A 319 19.91 -15.16 -14.39
C LEU A 319 20.17 -16.18 -13.27
N LEU A 320 19.45 -16.07 -12.15
CA LEU A 320 19.53 -16.97 -11.01
C LEU A 320 18.39 -18.00 -11.10
N PHE A 321 18.73 -19.20 -11.59
CA PHE A 321 17.85 -20.37 -11.66
C PHE A 321 17.56 -20.94 -10.25
N GLY A 322 16.87 -20.18 -9.41
CA GLY A 322 16.54 -20.56 -8.03
C GLY A 322 15.04 -20.53 -7.76
N ASP A 323 14.56 -21.50 -6.98
CA ASP A 323 13.14 -21.71 -6.69
C ASP A 323 12.52 -20.67 -5.73
N TRP A 324 13.22 -19.56 -5.47
CA TRP A 324 12.84 -18.57 -4.46
C TRP A 324 11.59 -17.79 -4.88
N PHE A 325 10.60 -17.70 -4.00
CA PHE A 325 9.41 -16.87 -4.19
C PHE A 325 9.72 -15.36 -4.10
N THR A 326 10.70 -15.00 -3.27
CA THR A 326 11.22 -13.64 -3.14
C THR A 326 12.73 -13.66 -3.10
N THR A 327 13.37 -12.77 -3.86
CA THR A 327 14.82 -12.74 -4.06
C THR A 327 15.36 -11.33 -3.78
N PRO A 328 16.42 -11.17 -2.96
CA PRO A 328 17.09 -9.88 -2.79
C PRO A 328 17.91 -9.57 -4.05
N LEU A 329 17.86 -8.32 -4.53
CA LEU A 329 18.50 -7.92 -5.78
C LEU A 329 19.80 -7.13 -5.55
N SER A 330 20.70 -7.17 -6.54
CA SER A 330 21.77 -6.18 -6.59
C SER A 330 21.21 -4.81 -6.97
N VAL A 331 21.74 -3.77 -6.33
CA VAL A 331 21.42 -2.37 -6.56
C VAL A 331 22.74 -1.62 -6.71
N ASP A 332 23.21 -1.49 -7.95
CA ASP A 332 24.51 -0.90 -8.26
C ASP A 332 24.36 0.59 -8.56
N ASN A 333 25.23 1.44 -8.01
CA ASN A 333 25.33 2.83 -8.44
C ASN A 333 25.89 2.88 -9.87
N VAL A 334 25.19 3.56 -10.78
CA VAL A 334 25.61 3.73 -12.17
C VAL A 334 25.66 5.23 -12.49
N LEU A 335 26.66 5.63 -13.28
CA LEU A 335 26.70 6.97 -13.86
C LEU A 335 25.53 7.08 -14.85
N ASP A 336 24.50 7.89 -14.52
CA ASP A 336 23.31 8.01 -15.39
C ASP A 336 23.73 8.58 -16.75
N GLU A 337 23.65 7.74 -17.78
CA GLU A 337 23.50 8.25 -19.14
C GLU A 337 22.17 8.99 -19.16
N SER A 338 22.21 10.32 -19.23
CA SER A 338 21.06 11.22 -19.06
C SER A 338 20.03 11.06 -20.19
N ARG A 339 19.28 9.96 -20.12
CA ARG A 339 18.19 9.60 -21.02
C ARG A 339 16.89 10.17 -20.44
N PRO A 340 16.05 10.85 -21.24
CA PRO A 340 14.74 11.28 -20.78
C PRO A 340 13.87 10.06 -20.44
N PHE A 341 12.93 10.25 -19.53
CA PHE A 341 11.87 9.30 -19.27
C PHE A 341 10.97 9.19 -20.52
N PRO A 342 10.52 7.98 -20.92
CA PRO A 342 9.68 7.81 -22.11
C PRO A 342 8.26 8.38 -21.96
N LYS A 343 7.69 8.20 -20.77
CA LYS A 343 6.43 8.75 -20.27
C LYS A 343 6.33 8.46 -18.78
N PHE A 344 5.61 9.26 -18.00
CA PHE A 344 5.16 8.82 -16.67
C PHE A 344 3.86 8.00 -16.76
N ILE A 345 3.55 7.27 -15.69
CA ILE A 345 2.32 6.46 -15.56
C ILE A 345 1.61 6.80 -14.25
N ALA A 346 2.31 6.82 -13.13
CA ALA A 346 1.74 7.11 -11.82
C ALA A 346 2.72 7.90 -10.96
N ALA A 347 2.17 8.74 -10.09
CA ALA A 347 2.86 9.35 -8.97
C ALA A 347 2.20 8.90 -7.66
N ARG A 348 3.01 8.65 -6.63
CA ARG A 348 2.55 8.32 -5.27
C ARG A 348 3.36 9.08 -4.23
N VAL A 349 2.68 9.62 -3.22
CA VAL A 349 3.32 10.27 -2.07
C VAL A 349 3.35 9.33 -0.86
N SER A 350 4.36 9.44 0.00
CA SER A 350 4.43 8.68 1.26
C SER A 350 3.26 9.04 2.19
N GLY A 351 2.87 8.10 3.05
CA GLY A 351 1.81 8.31 4.04
C GLY A 351 2.10 9.36 5.12
N ASP A 352 3.34 9.86 5.23
CA ASP A 352 3.72 11.03 6.04
C ASP A 352 3.81 12.34 5.22
N GLY A 353 3.55 12.27 3.92
CA GLY A 353 3.49 13.40 3.00
C GLY A 353 4.84 13.98 2.55
N ARG A 354 5.97 13.35 2.87
CA ARG A 354 7.33 13.90 2.63
C ARG A 354 7.99 13.47 1.33
N ASP A 355 7.88 12.20 0.98
CA ASP A 355 8.63 11.59 -0.12
C ASP A 355 7.69 11.34 -1.30
N LEU A 356 8.18 11.59 -2.52
CA LEU A 356 7.42 11.44 -3.77
C LEU A 356 8.07 10.38 -4.65
N VAL A 357 7.25 9.47 -5.18
CA VAL A 357 7.66 8.42 -6.13
C VAL A 357 6.95 8.62 -7.45
N VAL A 358 7.68 8.53 -8.55
CA VAL A 358 7.14 8.60 -9.91
C VAL A 358 7.55 7.35 -10.68
N LEU A 359 6.55 6.65 -11.23
CA LEU A 359 6.73 5.48 -12.09
C LEU A 359 6.70 5.89 -13.56
N SER A 360 7.70 5.44 -14.32
CA SER A 360 7.83 5.67 -15.75
C SER A 360 7.67 4.41 -16.58
N GLY A 361 7.09 4.54 -17.77
CA GLY A 361 6.58 3.40 -18.55
C GLY A 361 7.60 2.39 -19.10
N LYS A 362 8.91 2.72 -19.07
CA LYS A 362 10.00 1.75 -19.29
C LYS A 362 10.84 1.62 -18.03
N ARG A 363 10.35 0.90 -17.01
CA ARG A 363 11.18 0.35 -15.92
C ARG A 363 11.99 1.35 -15.06
N ARG A 364 11.76 2.67 -15.19
CA ARG A 364 12.41 3.69 -14.34
C ARG A 364 11.48 4.13 -13.22
N VAL A 365 11.98 4.12 -11.99
CA VAL A 365 11.30 4.66 -10.81
C VAL A 365 12.13 5.83 -10.30
N MET A 366 11.56 7.03 -10.25
CA MET A 366 12.17 8.18 -9.61
C MET A 366 11.66 8.26 -8.17
N PHE A 367 12.57 8.19 -7.19
CA PHE A 367 12.30 8.46 -5.78
C PHE A 367 12.87 9.82 -5.42
N ILE A 368 12.05 10.71 -4.86
CA ILE A 368 12.40 12.09 -4.50
C ILE A 368 12.18 12.23 -2.99
N ARG A 369 13.28 12.27 -2.23
CA ARG A 369 13.22 12.37 -0.77
C ARG A 369 13.03 13.83 -0.33
N ASP A 370 12.04 14.08 0.52
CA ASP A 370 11.65 15.42 1.02
C ASP A 370 11.43 16.41 -0.14
N PHE A 371 10.47 16.09 -1.02
CA PHE A 371 10.27 16.78 -2.31
C PHE A 371 9.96 18.28 -2.12
N GLU A 372 9.35 18.65 -0.98
CA GLU A 372 9.00 20.02 -0.65
C GLU A 372 10.23 20.93 -0.54
N ARG A 373 11.42 20.37 -0.27
CA ARG A 373 12.68 21.12 -0.34
C ARG A 373 12.95 21.67 -1.75
N ILE A 374 12.45 21.00 -2.79
CA ILE A 374 12.52 21.49 -4.17
C ILE A 374 11.53 22.65 -4.35
N CYS A 375 10.29 22.48 -3.89
CA CYS A 375 9.26 23.54 -3.90
C CYS A 375 9.71 24.82 -3.17
N ARG A 376 10.50 24.68 -2.10
CA ARG A 376 11.09 25.79 -1.32
C ARG A 376 12.44 26.30 -1.85
N GLY A 377 13.01 25.68 -2.88
CA GLY A 377 14.33 26.05 -3.45
C GLY A 377 15.55 25.68 -2.57
N GLU A 378 15.37 24.84 -1.55
CA GLU A 378 16.41 24.38 -0.62
C GLU A 378 17.28 23.23 -1.17
N THR A 379 16.89 22.67 -2.33
CA THR A 379 17.63 21.65 -3.09
C THR A 379 17.12 21.65 -4.52
N SER A 380 17.95 21.22 -5.47
CA SER A 380 17.47 20.85 -6.81
C SER A 380 16.90 19.44 -6.83
N LEU A 381 16.04 19.14 -7.82
CA LEU A 381 15.63 17.77 -8.15
C LEU A 381 16.84 16.89 -8.47
N GLU A 382 17.84 17.44 -9.18
CA GLU A 382 19.10 16.78 -9.52
C GLU A 382 19.80 16.18 -8.28
N GLN A 383 19.75 16.93 -7.17
CA GLN A 383 20.34 16.57 -5.87
C GLN A 383 19.41 15.80 -4.92
N ALA A 384 18.08 15.85 -5.11
CA ALA A 384 17.11 15.23 -4.22
C ALA A 384 16.59 13.87 -4.72
N GLY A 385 16.57 13.68 -6.04
CA GLY A 385 16.12 12.47 -6.69
C GLY A 385 17.14 11.31 -6.65
N LEU A 386 16.59 10.11 -6.81
CA LEU A 386 17.27 8.86 -7.11
C LEU A 386 16.47 8.15 -8.21
N VAL A 387 17.12 7.70 -9.28
CA VAL A 387 16.47 6.96 -10.37
C VAL A 387 16.89 5.49 -10.36
N LEU A 388 15.92 4.62 -10.07
CA LEU A 388 16.07 3.17 -10.16
C LEU A 388 15.78 2.72 -11.60
N ASN A 389 16.82 2.28 -12.31
CA ASN A 389 16.71 1.66 -13.62
C ASN A 389 16.59 0.14 -13.42
N ILE A 390 15.37 -0.39 -13.45
CA ILE A 390 15.14 -1.84 -13.44
C ILE A 390 15.54 -2.40 -14.82
N GLN A 391 16.19 -3.56 -14.87
CA GLN A 391 16.64 -4.21 -16.10
C GLN A 391 16.21 -5.68 -16.12
N PRO A 392 15.65 -6.22 -17.23
CA PRO A 392 15.62 -5.68 -18.61
C PRO A 392 14.50 -4.63 -18.90
N GLU A 393 14.24 -4.29 -20.18
CA GLU A 393 12.97 -3.68 -20.63
C GLU A 393 11.84 -4.74 -20.71
N ASP A 394 10.62 -4.36 -21.14
CA ASP A 394 9.28 -4.77 -20.63
C ASP A 394 8.70 -3.74 -19.62
N THR A 395 7.43 -3.86 -19.25
CA THR A 395 6.50 -2.77 -18.91
C THR A 395 6.11 -2.73 -17.43
N CYS A 396 5.77 -1.54 -16.92
CA CYS A 396 5.21 -1.36 -15.57
C CYS A 396 3.71 -0.97 -15.65
N HIS A 397 2.91 -1.46 -14.71
CA HIS A 397 1.43 -1.36 -14.75
C HIS A 397 0.81 -0.71 -13.51
N TYR A 398 1.45 -0.81 -12.34
CA TYR A 398 0.93 -0.28 -11.10
C TYR A 398 2.07 0.24 -10.21
N LEU A 399 1.80 1.31 -9.47
CA LEU A 399 2.66 1.89 -8.45
C LEU A 399 1.88 2.01 -7.15
N ASP A 400 2.47 1.56 -6.05
CA ASP A 400 1.99 1.85 -4.70
C ASP A 400 3.15 2.23 -3.77
N PHE A 401 2.87 3.06 -2.76
CA PHE A 401 3.88 3.57 -1.82
C PHE A 401 3.25 3.73 -0.43
N GLU A 402 3.57 2.82 0.48
CA GLU A 402 3.07 2.85 1.85
C GLU A 402 4.13 2.31 2.82
N HIS A 403 4.12 2.75 4.09
CA HIS A 403 5.05 2.31 5.15
C HIS A 403 6.56 2.37 4.81
N GLY A 404 6.99 3.29 3.92
CA GLY A 404 8.40 3.38 3.49
C GLY A 404 8.82 2.30 2.49
N HIS A 405 7.85 1.62 1.86
CA HIS A 405 8.05 0.59 0.86
C HIS A 405 7.36 1.01 -0.44
N VAL A 406 8.04 0.81 -1.57
CA VAL A 406 7.50 1.11 -2.91
C VAL A 406 7.30 -0.19 -3.67
N CYS A 407 6.09 -0.45 -4.15
CA CYS A 407 5.79 -1.61 -4.97
C CYS A 407 5.53 -1.18 -6.42
N VAL A 408 6.21 -1.85 -7.36
CA VAL A 408 6.00 -1.68 -8.80
C VAL A 408 5.62 -3.02 -9.42
N ALA A 409 4.42 -3.08 -9.99
CA ALA A 409 3.96 -4.25 -10.74
C ALA A 409 4.41 -4.19 -12.20
N THR A 410 4.89 -5.32 -12.71
CA THR A 410 5.37 -5.53 -14.10
C THR A 410 4.78 -6.83 -14.65
N MET A 411 4.96 -7.14 -15.95
CA MET A 411 4.55 -8.44 -16.49
C MET A 411 5.32 -9.61 -15.86
N GLN A 412 6.57 -9.39 -15.43
CA GLN A 412 7.40 -10.42 -14.80
C GLN A 412 7.04 -10.72 -13.34
N GLY A 413 6.47 -9.74 -12.61
CA GLY A 413 6.27 -9.83 -11.17
C GLY A 413 6.29 -8.47 -10.47
N LEU A 414 6.56 -8.51 -9.15
CA LEU A 414 6.49 -7.37 -8.25
C LEU A 414 7.89 -6.98 -7.80
N TYR A 415 8.30 -5.74 -8.06
CA TYR A 415 9.53 -5.16 -7.54
C TYR A 415 9.21 -4.33 -6.29
N ILE A 416 9.89 -4.62 -5.18
CA ILE A 416 9.73 -3.93 -3.90
C ILE A 416 11.02 -3.18 -3.61
N PHE A 417 10.91 -1.87 -3.36
CA PHE A 417 12.03 -1.02 -2.97
C PHE A 417 11.84 -0.52 -1.54
N THR A 418 12.90 -0.63 -0.75
CA THR A 418 13.01 0.03 0.56
C THR A 418 14.19 0.99 0.50
N PHE A 419 14.06 2.17 1.08
CA PHE A 419 15.10 3.20 1.07
C PHE A 419 15.72 3.33 2.47
N ASP A 420 16.99 3.69 2.54
CA ASP A 420 17.65 4.02 3.81
C ASP A 420 17.99 5.51 3.93
N SER A 421 18.39 5.91 5.14
CA SER A 421 18.68 7.30 5.51
C SER A 421 19.81 7.92 4.67
N HIS A 422 20.63 7.11 3.99
CA HIS A 422 21.69 7.53 3.08
C HIS A 422 21.25 7.63 1.61
N ARG A 423 19.96 7.40 1.32
CA ARG A 423 19.38 7.34 -0.04
C ARG A 423 19.94 6.19 -0.89
N SER A 424 20.35 5.07 -0.30
CA SER A 424 20.46 3.84 -1.07
C SER A 424 19.09 3.19 -1.15
N ALA A 425 18.68 2.75 -2.34
CA ALA A 425 17.63 1.74 -2.42
C ALA A 425 18.19 0.37 -2.03
N ARG A 426 17.29 -0.50 -1.60
CA ARG A 426 17.45 -1.95 -1.46
C ARG A 426 16.24 -2.57 -2.12
N ALA A 427 16.46 -3.53 -3.00
CA ALA A 427 15.41 -4.09 -3.83
C ALA A 427 15.20 -5.57 -3.53
N ALA A 428 13.94 -5.99 -3.54
CA ALA A 428 13.53 -7.39 -3.57
C ALA A 428 12.58 -7.60 -4.75
N PHE A 429 12.67 -8.76 -5.39
CA PHE A 429 11.74 -9.18 -6.43
C PHE A 429 10.89 -10.33 -5.94
N VAL A 430 9.61 -10.33 -6.31
CA VAL A 430 8.67 -11.43 -6.09
C VAL A 430 8.19 -11.92 -7.44
N ARG A 431 8.27 -13.25 -7.65
CA ARG A 431 7.76 -13.93 -8.85
C ARG A 431 6.46 -14.69 -8.49
N PRO A 432 5.28 -14.03 -8.53
CA PRO A 432 4.02 -14.66 -8.14
C PRO A 432 3.53 -15.73 -9.13
N SER A 433 3.96 -15.66 -10.39
CA SER A 433 3.56 -16.57 -11.46
C SER A 433 4.76 -17.19 -12.18
N GLU A 434 4.54 -18.35 -12.79
CA GLU A 434 5.48 -18.91 -13.77
C GLU A 434 5.47 -18.07 -15.06
N ASN A 435 6.59 -18.05 -15.78
CA ASN A 435 6.70 -17.29 -17.02
C ASN A 435 5.72 -17.83 -18.07
N ALA A 436 4.85 -16.96 -18.59
CA ALA A 436 3.92 -17.30 -19.65
C ALA A 436 4.66 -17.57 -20.98
N SER A 437 5.08 -18.81 -21.18
CA SER A 437 5.77 -19.31 -22.38
C SER A 437 4.93 -19.18 -23.66
N ASP A 438 3.61 -19.11 -23.52
CA ASP A 438 2.61 -19.13 -24.60
C ASP A 438 2.37 -17.75 -25.25
N GLY A 439 3.23 -16.75 -25.00
CA GLY A 439 3.20 -15.42 -25.63
C GLY A 439 1.97 -14.55 -25.34
N SER A 440 1.04 -15.03 -24.51
CA SER A 440 -0.26 -14.40 -24.23
C SER A 440 -0.12 -13.18 -23.30
N PRO A 441 -0.42 -11.95 -23.78
CA PRO A 441 -0.20 -10.71 -23.03
C PRO A 441 -1.35 -10.39 -22.06
N SER A 442 -1.81 -11.37 -21.25
CA SER A 442 -2.64 -11.04 -20.09
C SER A 442 -1.76 -10.42 -19.01
N TYR A 443 -2.17 -9.24 -18.53
CA TYR A 443 -1.56 -8.59 -17.38
C TYR A 443 -1.83 -9.46 -16.14
N PRO A 444 -0.81 -10.04 -15.49
CA PRO A 444 -1.04 -10.97 -14.39
C PRO A 444 -1.51 -10.26 -13.11
N ILE A 445 -1.34 -8.93 -13.02
CA ILE A 445 -1.63 -8.09 -11.85
C ILE A 445 -2.35 -6.83 -12.33
N SER A 446 -3.59 -6.61 -11.87
CA SER A 446 -4.41 -5.41 -12.15
C SER A 446 -4.40 -4.38 -11.02
N CYS A 447 -4.14 -4.81 -9.78
CA CYS A 447 -4.07 -3.97 -8.57
C CYS A 447 -3.07 -4.53 -7.56
N VAL A 448 -2.41 -3.64 -6.79
CA VAL A 448 -1.68 -3.99 -5.55
C VAL A 448 -2.05 -3.03 -4.42
N GLN A 449 -1.83 -3.45 -3.17
CA GLN A 449 -1.77 -2.59 -1.99
C GLN A 449 -0.66 -3.09 -1.04
N LEU A 450 0.14 -2.17 -0.51
CA LEU A 450 1.05 -2.41 0.61
C LEU A 450 0.36 -2.23 1.97
N THR A 451 0.80 -3.00 2.95
CA THR A 451 0.59 -2.72 4.38
C THR A 451 1.95 -2.75 5.07
N GLU A 452 2.02 -2.42 6.36
CA GLU A 452 3.23 -2.50 7.17
C GLU A 452 3.93 -3.88 7.13
N ARG A 453 3.16 -4.94 6.86
CA ARG A 453 3.58 -6.34 7.00
C ARG A 453 3.38 -7.21 5.77
N ARG A 454 2.59 -6.74 4.79
CA ARG A 454 2.11 -7.57 3.67
C ARG A 454 2.03 -6.80 2.36
N LEU A 455 2.12 -7.54 1.26
CA LEU A 455 1.83 -7.05 -0.08
C LEU A 455 0.64 -7.83 -0.63
N TYR A 456 -0.48 -7.15 -0.81
CA TYR A 456 -1.71 -7.69 -1.42
C TYR A 456 -1.73 -7.36 -2.91
N PHE A 457 -2.17 -8.31 -3.74
CA PHE A 457 -2.22 -8.14 -5.19
C PHE A 457 -3.27 -9.06 -5.83
N THR A 458 -3.81 -8.66 -6.97
CA THR A 458 -4.59 -9.55 -7.84
C THR A 458 -3.66 -10.50 -8.61
N TRP A 459 -4.04 -11.76 -8.80
CA TRP A 459 -3.30 -12.71 -9.67
C TRP A 459 -4.16 -13.73 -10.41
N GLU A 460 -3.77 -14.07 -11.64
CA GLU A 460 -4.33 -15.19 -12.41
C GLU A 460 -3.83 -16.52 -11.79
N ASP A 461 -4.58 -17.13 -10.86
CA ASP A 461 -4.13 -18.32 -10.08
C ASP A 461 -3.74 -19.54 -10.94
N LYS A 462 -4.28 -19.66 -12.17
CA LYS A 462 -3.79 -20.62 -13.17
C LYS A 462 -2.30 -20.50 -13.48
N ARG A 463 -1.75 -19.29 -13.39
CA ARG A 463 -0.33 -18.97 -13.61
C ARG A 463 0.46 -18.97 -12.31
N ARG A 464 -0.18 -19.10 -11.15
CA ARG A 464 0.51 -19.17 -9.86
C ARG A 464 1.55 -20.28 -9.88
N ARG A 465 2.74 -19.97 -9.38
CA ARG A 465 3.78 -20.95 -9.05
C ARG A 465 3.21 -22.06 -8.17
N GLN A 466 3.03 -23.26 -8.74
CA GLN A 466 2.43 -24.40 -8.03
C GLN A 466 3.43 -25.04 -7.05
N ASP A 467 4.73 -24.82 -7.28
CA ASP A 467 5.82 -25.23 -6.39
C ASP A 467 5.88 -24.43 -5.09
N VAL A 468 5.28 -23.23 -5.06
CA VAL A 468 5.20 -22.38 -3.87
C VAL A 468 3.96 -22.81 -3.05
N PRO A 469 4.14 -23.40 -1.86
CA PRO A 469 3.02 -23.78 -1.01
C PRO A 469 2.31 -22.52 -0.50
N LEU A 470 0.98 -22.54 -0.52
CA LEU A 470 0.17 -21.53 0.14
C LEU A 470 0.24 -21.77 1.66
N PHE A 471 0.53 -20.72 2.42
CA PHE A 471 0.57 -20.80 3.88
C PHE A 471 -0.84 -20.80 4.47
N GLU A 472 -1.32 -22.00 4.83
CA GLU A 472 -2.46 -22.17 5.73
C GLU A 472 -2.09 -21.67 7.13
N ASP A 473 -2.94 -20.82 7.72
CA ASP A 473 -2.67 -20.20 9.02
C ASP A 473 -3.54 -20.88 10.10
N PRO A 474 -2.96 -21.72 10.96
CA PRO A 474 -3.71 -22.56 11.88
C PRO A 474 -4.42 -21.79 13.00
N GLU A 475 -4.01 -20.53 13.24
CA GLU A 475 -4.67 -19.62 14.18
C GLU A 475 -5.99 -19.11 13.57
N ASN A 476 -5.96 -18.60 12.34
CA ASN A 476 -7.14 -18.07 11.63
C ASN A 476 -8.18 -19.16 11.29
N ALA A 477 -7.77 -20.43 11.22
CA ALA A 477 -8.64 -21.56 10.93
C ALA A 477 -9.70 -21.85 12.02
N GLN A 478 -9.61 -21.19 13.19
CA GLN A 478 -10.49 -21.44 14.34
C GLN A 478 -11.50 -20.32 14.64
N GLU A 479 -11.29 -19.11 14.12
CA GLU A 479 -12.03 -17.91 14.61
C GLU A 479 -13.47 -17.81 14.14
N LEU A 480 -13.86 -18.46 13.03
CA LEU A 480 -15.22 -18.42 12.52
C LEU A 480 -15.81 -19.82 12.30
N SER A 481 -17.00 -20.02 12.86
CA SER A 481 -17.87 -21.16 12.55
C SER A 481 -18.04 -21.27 11.03
N ARG A 482 -17.99 -22.51 10.49
CA ARG A 482 -18.04 -22.78 9.05
C ARG A 482 -19.06 -21.88 8.35
N PRO A 483 -18.68 -21.15 7.28
CA PRO A 483 -19.58 -20.20 6.66
C PRO A 483 -20.84 -20.91 6.19
N ILE A 484 -21.99 -20.46 6.69
CA ILE A 484 -23.26 -20.65 5.99
C ILE A 484 -23.16 -19.77 4.76
N THR A 485 -22.70 -20.35 3.64
CA THR A 485 -22.80 -19.69 2.35
C THR A 485 -24.28 -19.36 2.15
N PRO A 486 -24.70 -18.08 2.13
CA PRO A 486 -26.06 -17.76 1.75
C PRO A 486 -26.27 -18.31 0.33
N PRO A 487 -27.47 -18.79 -0.03
CA PRO A 487 -27.75 -19.11 -1.42
C PRO A 487 -27.41 -17.88 -2.27
N LEU A 488 -26.40 -18.00 -3.12
CA LEU A 488 -26.04 -16.95 -4.06
C LEU A 488 -27.21 -16.78 -5.01
N ASP A 489 -28.02 -15.76 -4.77
CA ASP A 489 -29.26 -15.49 -5.50
C ASP A 489 -28.94 -14.88 -6.87
N LEU A 490 -28.30 -15.71 -7.70
CA LEU A 490 -27.90 -15.46 -9.09
C LEU A 490 -29.12 -15.25 -10.01
N ASP A 491 -30.32 -15.53 -9.51
CA ASP A 491 -31.60 -15.21 -10.14
C ASP A 491 -31.96 -13.71 -10.07
N PHE A 492 -31.01 -12.84 -9.69
CA PHE A 492 -30.92 -11.43 -10.13
C PHE A 492 -30.68 -11.29 -11.67
N GLN A 493 -31.44 -12.06 -12.44
CA GLN A 493 -31.58 -12.11 -13.91
C GLN A 493 -30.32 -11.79 -14.72
N MET A 494 -29.24 -12.54 -14.49
CA MET A 494 -28.25 -12.72 -15.55
C MET A 494 -28.93 -13.37 -16.77
N SER A 495 -29.07 -12.61 -17.86
CA SER A 495 -29.58 -13.12 -19.13
C SER A 495 -28.87 -14.43 -19.52
N PRO A 496 -29.57 -15.52 -19.90
CA PRO A 496 -28.96 -16.81 -20.22
C PRO A 496 -27.84 -16.76 -21.27
N TRP A 497 -27.82 -15.71 -22.10
CA TRP A 497 -26.79 -15.44 -23.09
C TRP A 497 -25.41 -15.09 -22.50
N VAL A 498 -25.35 -14.57 -21.27
CA VAL A 498 -24.09 -14.16 -20.61
C VAL A 498 -23.37 -15.38 -20.01
N VAL A 499 -24.14 -16.29 -19.41
CA VAL A 499 -23.60 -17.46 -18.68
C VAL A 499 -22.91 -18.48 -19.60
N GLN A 500 -23.34 -18.61 -20.86
CA GLN A 500 -22.87 -19.66 -21.78
C GLN A 500 -21.65 -19.31 -22.66
N ARG A 501 -21.00 -18.14 -22.50
CA ARG A 501 -19.94 -17.70 -23.43
C ARG A 501 -18.63 -17.18 -22.83
N LEU A 502 -18.50 -17.10 -21.51
CA LEU A 502 -17.25 -16.65 -20.87
C LEU A 502 -16.52 -17.83 -20.22
N PRO A 503 -15.23 -18.09 -20.52
CA PRO A 503 -14.39 -18.95 -19.68
C PRO A 503 -14.06 -18.21 -18.38
N VAL A 504 -14.86 -18.47 -17.33
CA VAL A 504 -14.81 -17.75 -16.04
C VAL A 504 -13.70 -18.31 -15.15
N GLU A 505 -12.45 -17.99 -15.48
CA GLU A 505 -11.27 -18.48 -14.77
C GLU A 505 -10.18 -17.39 -14.67
N LYS A 506 -10.50 -16.26 -14.02
CA LYS A 506 -9.60 -15.09 -13.92
C LYS A 506 -9.60 -14.43 -12.53
N ASP A 507 -8.42 -13.91 -12.19
CA ASP A 507 -8.10 -12.96 -11.13
C ASP A 507 -8.64 -13.30 -9.72
N SER A 508 -7.78 -14.00 -8.98
CA SER A 508 -7.85 -14.30 -7.55
C SER A 508 -7.16 -13.21 -6.72
N LEU A 509 -7.34 -13.23 -5.39
CA LEU A 509 -6.58 -12.40 -4.45
C LEU A 509 -5.34 -13.17 -3.94
N GLY A 510 -4.16 -12.60 -4.15
CA GLY A 510 -2.87 -13.06 -3.65
C GLY A 510 -2.30 -12.14 -2.58
N CYS A 511 -1.44 -12.68 -1.73
CA CYS A 511 -0.79 -11.94 -0.67
C CYS A 511 0.59 -12.52 -0.35
N ILE A 512 1.52 -11.66 0.04
CA ILE A 512 2.80 -12.01 0.62
C ILE A 512 2.79 -11.58 2.07
N ASP A 513 3.12 -12.49 2.99
CA ASP A 513 3.27 -12.18 4.40
C ASP A 513 4.75 -12.10 4.80
N PHE A 514 5.20 -10.89 5.15
CA PHE A 514 6.55 -10.60 5.64
C PHE A 514 6.63 -10.67 7.18
N SER A 515 5.53 -10.94 7.89
CA SER A 515 5.49 -10.99 9.37
C SER A 515 6.13 -12.24 9.99
N LEU A 516 6.56 -13.21 9.18
CA LEU A 516 7.13 -14.47 9.70
C LEU A 516 8.48 -14.25 10.38
N MET A 517 8.45 -14.33 11.70
CA MET A 517 9.65 -14.48 12.52
C MET A 517 10.14 -15.94 12.46
N PRO A 518 11.46 -16.18 12.37
CA PRO A 518 12.01 -17.53 12.47
C PRO A 518 11.73 -18.13 13.85
N GLU A 519 11.07 -19.29 13.88
CA GLU A 519 10.79 -20.02 15.12
C GLU A 519 12.09 -20.48 15.79
N GLY A 520 12.14 -20.44 17.12
CA GLY A 520 13.30 -20.87 17.89
C GLY A 520 14.52 -19.95 17.82
N TYR A 521 14.37 -18.68 17.39
CA TYR A 521 15.48 -17.72 17.32
C TYR A 521 16.03 -17.35 18.71
N ASP A 522 17.07 -18.09 19.12
CA ASP A 522 17.86 -17.82 20.30
C ASP A 522 18.46 -16.41 20.25
N ALA A 523 18.69 -15.81 21.42
CA ALA A 523 19.12 -14.41 21.55
C ALA A 523 20.60 -14.18 21.20
N SER A 524 21.22 -15.13 20.49
CA SER A 524 22.64 -15.28 20.20
C SER A 524 23.01 -15.12 18.72
N GLU A 525 22.05 -15.17 17.78
CA GLU A 525 22.29 -14.98 16.33
C GLU A 525 22.31 -13.51 15.86
N ILE A 526 22.52 -12.53 16.77
CA ILE A 526 22.60 -11.09 16.44
C ILE A 526 23.57 -10.33 17.35
#